data_AF-A0AA96F7X3-F1
#
_entry.id   AF-A0AA96F7X3-F1
#
_cell.length_a   1.000
_cell.length_b   1.000
_cell.length_c   1.000
_cell.angle_alpha   90.00
_cell.angle_beta   90.00
_cell.angle_gamma   90.00
#
_symmetry.space_group_name_H-M   'P 1'
#
loop_
_entity.id
_entity.type
_entity.pdbx_description
1 polymer ?
#
loop_
_entity_poly.entity_id
_entity_poly.type
_entity_poly.pdbx_seq_one_letter_code
_entity_poly.pdbx_strand_id
1 'polypeptide(L)'
;MTDPIMTAERLLRRFARDTNLLIAGRPMRVLGEGPTPRVLTAMLRGMGARILPGSDGAPTDAGWDVSDDTVTFDVGADEILLGAEPVPDRGDASGRLEFAGAHMRVTAALAQELKDRGTVAGLRVGIAMTLEPKTANLALMLAEAGAQVAVYAHPDETDPDVASALRARWIPCDADATLAAEHERDVALGFLRRGFDVLVDDGSHLTRLAHEEGLTAGWIGATEETTSGLAPLRAMAAEGALRTPVIAVNDAVTKTGFDNRYGTGQSCVLAIADLLDDAGLTVRSQPALVIGYGPVGIGVAAHLRALGAAVSVAEVDPVRAMLAEHDGFEVGDALTLAAGALVVSCTGVPRTVTQEMLEVAAIVAVAGGVPGEVDLSAVTLEPLVVEGRPVPALDVARPTTATILDRGGCINVTAAEGNPIEIMDLSFATQLAAIAELVLTRPGIGVHAVSDAAVAHVGAVAAQARGIVLSTPATTDADDAADWRSPRYRRHEAGS
;
A
#
# COMPACT_ATOMS: atom_id res chain seq x y z
N MET A 1 -32.18 11.42 15.24
CA MET A 1 -31.75 11.71 13.87
C MET A 1 -30.38 11.09 13.71
N THR A 2 -30.18 10.24 12.71
CA THR A 2 -28.88 9.62 12.42
C THR A 2 -27.87 10.71 12.09
N ASP A 3 -26.66 10.65 12.67
CA ASP A 3 -25.58 11.59 12.34
C ASP A 3 -25.21 11.42 10.86
N PRO A 4 -25.35 12.48 10.03
CA PRO A 4 -24.99 12.42 8.61
C PRO A 4 -23.52 12.07 8.39
N ILE A 5 -22.63 12.46 9.31
CA ILE A 5 -21.20 12.18 9.23
C ILE A 5 -20.94 10.70 9.45
N MET A 6 -21.48 10.12 10.54
CA MET A 6 -21.35 8.68 10.80
C MET A 6 -21.95 7.84 9.67
N THR A 7 -23.07 8.27 9.10
CA THR A 7 -23.70 7.55 7.98
C THR A 7 -22.82 7.60 6.73
N ALA A 8 -22.29 8.77 6.38
CA ALA A 8 -21.37 8.93 5.25
C ALA A 8 -20.10 8.08 5.42
N GLU A 9 -19.48 8.15 6.60
CA GLU A 9 -18.28 7.36 6.91
C GLU A 9 -18.56 5.85 6.82
N ARG A 10 -19.71 5.37 7.34
CA ARG A 10 -20.07 3.95 7.25
C ARG A 10 -20.25 3.50 5.80
N LEU A 11 -20.88 4.30 4.95
CA LEU A 11 -21.03 3.99 3.51
C LEU A 11 -19.67 3.87 2.83
N LEU A 12 -18.77 4.81 3.11
CA LEU A 12 -17.41 4.82 2.59
C LEU A 12 -16.60 3.61 3.06
N ARG A 13 -16.64 3.31 4.36
CA ARG A 13 -15.95 2.14 4.96
C ARG A 13 -16.50 0.83 4.39
N ARG A 14 -17.83 0.72 4.22
CA ARG A 14 -18.48 -0.44 3.58
C ARG A 14 -17.94 -0.67 2.18
N PHE A 15 -17.89 0.37 1.33
CA PHE A 15 -17.27 0.26 0.00
C PHE A 15 -15.84 -0.28 0.06
N ALA A 16 -14.99 0.33 0.90
CA ALA A 16 -13.59 -0.06 1.00
C ALA A 16 -13.41 -1.50 1.51
N ARG A 17 -14.20 -1.93 2.49
CA ARG A 17 -14.17 -3.29 3.06
C ARG A 17 -14.67 -4.34 2.06
N ASP A 18 -15.81 -4.07 1.45
CA ASP A 18 -16.47 -5.04 0.56
C ASP A 18 -15.70 -5.23 -0.74
N THR A 19 -14.93 -4.23 -1.18
CA THR A 19 -14.22 -4.26 -2.46
C THR A 19 -12.71 -4.33 -2.38
N ASN A 20 -12.08 -3.80 -1.32
CA ASN A 20 -10.63 -3.54 -1.28
C ASN A 20 -10.16 -2.63 -2.45
N LEU A 21 -11.04 -1.77 -2.99
CA LEU A 21 -10.67 -0.87 -4.10
C LEU A 21 -10.19 0.50 -3.62
N LEU A 22 -9.42 1.16 -4.48
CA LEU A 22 -8.88 2.48 -4.18
C LEU A 22 -9.96 3.56 -4.39
N ILE A 23 -10.02 4.52 -3.46
CA ILE A 23 -10.88 5.71 -3.58
C ILE A 23 -10.19 6.79 -4.42
N ALA A 24 -8.89 6.99 -4.21
CA ALA A 24 -8.10 8.00 -4.90
C ALA A 24 -8.10 7.80 -6.43
N GLY A 25 -8.42 8.86 -7.17
CA GLY A 25 -8.48 8.87 -8.63
C GLY A 25 -9.70 8.18 -9.24
N ARG A 26 -10.50 7.45 -8.45
CA ARG A 26 -11.66 6.70 -8.94
C ARG A 26 -12.82 7.63 -9.28
N PRO A 27 -13.50 7.46 -10.43
CA PRO A 27 -14.76 8.14 -10.70
C PRO A 27 -15.84 7.69 -9.71
N MET A 28 -16.42 8.65 -8.99
CA MET A 28 -17.46 8.36 -8.01
C MET A 28 -18.65 9.30 -8.16
N ARG A 29 -19.85 8.76 -8.00
CA ARG A 29 -21.12 9.48 -7.98
C ARG A 29 -21.81 9.24 -6.65
N VAL A 30 -22.42 10.28 -6.09
CA VAL A 30 -23.22 10.18 -4.87
C VAL A 30 -24.63 10.68 -5.19
N LEU A 31 -25.63 9.84 -4.97
CA LEU A 31 -27.04 10.12 -5.21
C LEU A 31 -27.80 10.21 -3.88
N GLY A 32 -28.88 10.99 -3.88
CA GLY A 32 -29.77 11.15 -2.74
C GLY A 32 -29.93 12.59 -2.27
N GLU A 33 -30.84 12.81 -1.32
CA GLU A 33 -31.14 14.12 -0.75
C GLU A 33 -30.66 14.24 0.71
N GLY A 34 -30.55 15.48 1.19
CA GLY A 34 -30.21 15.77 2.58
C GLY A 34 -28.71 15.97 2.86
N PRO A 35 -28.30 15.94 4.14
CA PRO A 35 -26.92 16.25 4.52
C PRO A 35 -25.92 15.13 4.23
N THR A 36 -26.33 13.85 4.30
CA THR A 36 -25.42 12.70 4.14
C THR A 36 -24.72 12.66 2.77
N PRO A 37 -25.42 12.81 1.62
CA PRO A 37 -24.75 12.85 0.30
C PRO A 37 -23.67 13.94 0.19
N ARG A 38 -23.93 15.11 0.78
CA ARG A 38 -22.97 16.24 0.77
C ARG A 38 -21.74 15.93 1.60
N VAL A 39 -21.92 15.35 2.79
CA VAL A 39 -20.81 14.96 3.66
C VAL A 39 -19.99 13.85 3.00
N LEU A 40 -20.65 12.81 2.46
CA LEU A 40 -19.98 11.72 1.75
C LEU A 40 -19.18 12.25 0.56
N THR A 41 -19.76 13.14 -0.25
CA THR A 41 -19.07 13.77 -1.38
C THR A 41 -17.81 14.53 -0.92
N ALA A 42 -17.88 15.26 0.20
CA ALA A 42 -16.73 15.97 0.76
C ALA A 42 -15.65 15.00 1.26
N MET A 43 -16.01 13.92 1.95
CA MET A 43 -15.08 12.87 2.40
C MET A 43 -14.38 12.22 1.20
N LEU A 44 -15.15 11.75 0.22
CA LEU A 44 -14.62 11.12 -1.00
C LEU A 44 -13.67 12.05 -1.76
N ARG A 45 -14.02 13.34 -1.90
CA ARG A 45 -13.14 14.34 -2.50
C ARG A 45 -11.87 14.55 -1.68
N GLY A 46 -11.97 14.58 -0.35
CA GLY A 46 -10.83 14.66 0.56
C GLY A 46 -9.89 13.46 0.45
N MET A 47 -10.42 12.28 0.14
CA MET A 47 -9.66 11.05 -0.14
C MET A 47 -9.21 10.93 -1.61
N GLY A 48 -9.43 11.97 -2.43
CA GLY A 48 -8.93 12.05 -3.80
C GLY A 48 -9.81 11.43 -4.87
N ALA A 49 -11.08 11.09 -4.58
CA ALA A 49 -12.02 10.62 -5.59
C ALA A 49 -12.36 11.69 -6.64
N ARG A 50 -12.56 11.27 -7.89
CA ARG A 50 -13.07 12.14 -8.96
C ARG A 50 -14.59 12.14 -8.93
N ILE A 51 -15.15 13.16 -8.27
CA ILE A 51 -16.61 13.31 -8.15
C ILE A 51 -17.23 13.64 -9.51
N LEU A 52 -18.13 12.78 -9.98
CA LEU A 52 -18.88 12.97 -11.22
C LEU A 52 -20.12 13.86 -10.98
N PRO A 53 -20.57 14.62 -12.00
CA PRO A 53 -21.81 15.39 -11.94
C PRO A 53 -23.02 14.48 -11.64
N GLY A 54 -23.97 15.00 -10.86
CA GLY A 54 -25.08 14.25 -10.27
C GLY A 54 -25.11 14.34 -8.73
N SER A 55 -24.03 14.82 -8.11
CA SER A 55 -23.87 15.01 -6.67
C SER A 55 -24.67 16.20 -6.08
N ASP A 56 -25.15 17.12 -6.93
CA ASP A 56 -25.59 18.46 -6.50
C ASP A 56 -26.98 18.86 -7.08
N GLY A 57 -27.76 17.92 -7.61
CA GLY A 57 -29.08 18.21 -8.20
C GLY A 57 -29.06 18.89 -9.58
N ALA A 58 -27.93 18.85 -10.30
CA ALA A 58 -27.84 19.29 -11.69
C ALA A 58 -28.39 18.22 -12.66
N PRO A 59 -29.06 18.60 -13.79
CA PRO A 59 -29.68 17.65 -14.71
C PRO A 59 -28.69 16.66 -15.31
N THR A 60 -29.13 15.41 -15.44
CA THR A 60 -28.40 14.22 -15.91
C THR A 60 -28.24 14.12 -17.44
N ASP A 61 -28.47 15.20 -18.19
CA ASP A 61 -28.53 15.17 -19.66
C ASP A 61 -27.17 15.34 -20.37
N ALA A 62 -26.06 15.28 -19.64
CA ALA A 62 -24.75 15.13 -20.27
C ALA A 62 -24.37 13.66 -20.23
N GLY A 63 -24.32 13.01 -21.41
CA GLY A 63 -23.92 11.61 -21.59
C GLY A 63 -22.49 11.31 -21.13
N TRP A 64 -22.27 11.31 -19.82
CA TRP A 64 -21.07 10.79 -19.18
C TRP A 64 -21.23 9.27 -19.09
N ASP A 65 -20.47 8.58 -19.93
CA ASP A 65 -20.43 7.13 -19.98
C ASP A 65 -20.03 6.58 -18.59
N VAL A 66 -20.90 5.77 -17.99
CA VAL A 66 -20.61 5.07 -16.74
C VAL A 66 -19.68 3.93 -17.13
N SER A 67 -18.37 4.14 -16.95
CA SER A 67 -17.41 3.05 -17.10
C SER A 67 -17.62 2.01 -16.00
N ASP A 68 -17.19 0.76 -16.24
CA ASP A 68 -17.22 -0.32 -15.25
C ASP A 68 -16.51 0.05 -13.93
N ASP A 69 -15.55 0.99 -13.99
CA ASP A 69 -14.82 1.50 -12.82
C ASP A 69 -15.56 2.60 -12.02
N THR A 70 -16.74 3.05 -12.45
CA THR A 70 -17.49 4.10 -11.74
C THR A 70 -18.18 3.54 -10.51
N VAL A 71 -17.98 4.17 -9.35
CA VAL A 71 -18.70 3.79 -8.12
C VAL A 71 -19.84 4.75 -7.88
N THR A 72 -21.06 4.24 -7.71
CA THR A 72 -22.24 5.04 -7.37
C THR A 72 -22.73 4.69 -5.97
N PHE A 73 -22.72 5.67 -5.07
CA PHE A 73 -23.38 5.57 -3.77
C PHE A 73 -24.81 6.11 -3.88
N ASP A 74 -25.81 5.23 -3.87
CA ASP A 74 -27.20 5.64 -3.72
C ASP A 74 -27.56 5.67 -2.23
N VAL A 75 -27.47 6.85 -1.63
CA VAL A 75 -27.73 7.04 -0.20
C VAL A 75 -29.21 6.84 0.13
N GLY A 76 -30.11 7.06 -0.83
CA GLY A 76 -31.55 6.87 -0.63
C GLY A 76 -31.96 5.39 -0.63
N ALA A 77 -31.31 4.60 -1.48
CA ALA A 77 -31.50 3.14 -1.56
C ALA A 77 -30.60 2.34 -0.59
N ASP A 78 -29.61 2.99 0.03
CA ASP A 78 -28.51 2.33 0.79
C ASP A 78 -27.72 1.32 -0.07
N GLU A 79 -27.55 1.63 -1.36
CA GLU A 79 -26.85 0.78 -2.33
C GLU A 79 -25.51 1.38 -2.75
N ILE A 80 -24.55 0.50 -3.05
CA ILE A 80 -23.26 0.87 -3.64
C ILE A 80 -23.12 0.04 -4.92
N LEU A 81 -22.99 0.73 -6.04
CA LEU A 81 -22.83 0.13 -7.37
C LEU A 81 -21.38 0.28 -7.84
N LEU A 82 -20.86 -0.74 -8.49
CA LEU A 82 -19.62 -0.72 -9.25
C LEU A 82 -19.96 -0.92 -10.74
N GLY A 83 -19.73 0.09 -11.55
CA GLY A 83 -20.33 0.20 -12.88
C GLY A 83 -21.84 0.41 -12.77
N ALA A 84 -22.60 -0.50 -13.39
CA ALA A 84 -24.07 -0.51 -13.35
C ALA A 84 -24.65 -1.56 -12.38
N GLU A 85 -23.81 -2.36 -11.74
CA GLU A 85 -24.21 -3.49 -10.92
C GLU A 85 -23.90 -3.25 -9.43
N PRO A 86 -24.63 -3.87 -8.50
CA PRO A 86 -24.27 -3.85 -7.08
C PRO A 86 -22.85 -4.37 -6.86
N VAL A 87 -22.15 -3.79 -5.88
CA VAL A 87 -20.86 -4.33 -5.42
C VAL A 87 -21.03 -5.82 -5.11
N PRO A 88 -20.22 -6.71 -5.72
CA PRO A 88 -20.39 -8.14 -5.55
C PRO A 88 -19.94 -8.57 -4.15
N ASP A 89 -20.60 -9.58 -3.61
CA ASP A 89 -20.08 -10.32 -2.46
C ASP A 89 -18.88 -11.16 -2.93
N ARG A 90 -17.69 -10.82 -2.40
CA ARG A 90 -16.44 -11.53 -2.72
C ARG A 90 -16.36 -12.92 -2.09
N GLY A 91 -17.25 -13.26 -1.16
CA GLY A 91 -17.33 -14.59 -0.57
C GLY A 91 -16.05 -15.03 0.13
N ASP A 92 -15.60 -16.25 -0.19
CA ASP A 92 -14.39 -16.84 0.38
C ASP A 92 -13.09 -16.33 -0.28
N ALA A 93 -11.94 -16.91 0.10
CA ALA A 93 -10.66 -16.54 -0.49
C ALA A 93 -10.61 -16.74 -2.01
N SER A 94 -11.35 -17.70 -2.60
CA SER A 94 -11.38 -17.87 -4.06
C SER A 94 -12.03 -16.68 -4.74
N GLY A 95 -13.19 -16.24 -4.25
CA GLY A 95 -13.88 -15.07 -4.79
C GLY A 95 -13.09 -13.77 -4.56
N ARG A 96 -12.41 -13.62 -3.42
CA ARG A 96 -11.47 -12.51 -3.16
C ARG A 96 -10.30 -12.51 -4.16
N LEU A 97 -9.73 -13.67 -4.47
CA LEU A 97 -8.67 -13.83 -5.48
C LEU A 97 -9.16 -13.47 -6.88
N GLU A 98 -10.33 -13.97 -7.29
CA GLU A 98 -10.93 -13.69 -8.60
C GLU A 98 -11.24 -12.20 -8.76
N PHE A 99 -11.81 -11.58 -7.73
CA PHE A 99 -12.07 -10.14 -7.71
C PHE A 99 -10.77 -9.34 -7.80
N ALA A 100 -9.74 -9.68 -7.01
CA ALA A 100 -8.45 -9.02 -7.09
C ALA A 100 -7.83 -9.14 -8.50
N GLY A 101 -7.85 -10.35 -9.08
CA GLY A 101 -7.33 -10.57 -10.44
C GLY A 101 -8.04 -9.75 -11.51
N ALA A 102 -9.37 -9.59 -11.40
CA ALA A 102 -10.16 -8.77 -12.33
C ALA A 102 -9.81 -7.27 -12.25
N HIS A 103 -9.36 -6.81 -11.09
CA HIS A 103 -8.98 -5.41 -10.85
C HIS A 103 -7.48 -5.13 -10.93
N MET A 104 -6.64 -6.15 -11.17
CA MET A 104 -5.20 -6.04 -11.39
C MET A 104 -4.85 -5.95 -12.90
N ARG A 105 -5.45 -4.98 -13.58
CA ARG A 105 -5.40 -4.87 -15.05
C ARG A 105 -4.01 -4.53 -15.59
N VAL A 106 -3.19 -3.79 -14.84
CA VAL A 106 -1.84 -3.39 -15.27
C VAL A 106 -0.88 -4.57 -15.14
N THR A 107 -0.93 -5.28 -14.01
CA THR A 107 -0.16 -6.50 -13.75
C THR A 107 -0.51 -7.58 -14.78
N ALA A 108 -1.81 -7.78 -15.04
CA ALA A 108 -2.25 -8.75 -16.05
C ALA A 108 -1.71 -8.42 -17.45
N ALA A 109 -1.73 -7.15 -17.86
CA ALA A 109 -1.19 -6.73 -19.14
C ALA A 109 0.32 -7.00 -19.26
N LEU A 110 1.11 -6.65 -18.23
CA LEU A 110 2.55 -6.92 -18.24
C LEU A 110 2.87 -8.42 -18.13
N ALA A 111 2.12 -9.19 -17.35
CA ALA A 111 2.28 -10.64 -17.30
C ALA A 111 2.02 -11.29 -18.67
N GLN A 112 1.02 -10.80 -19.40
CA GLN A 112 0.76 -11.24 -20.78
C GLN A 112 1.92 -10.87 -21.72
N GLU A 113 2.52 -9.69 -21.58
CA GLU A 113 3.72 -9.33 -22.36
C GLU A 113 4.91 -10.25 -22.06
N LEU A 114 5.14 -10.61 -20.79
CA LEU A 114 6.19 -11.56 -20.39
C LEU A 114 5.94 -12.94 -21.00
N LYS A 115 4.68 -13.38 -21.03
CA LYS A 115 4.25 -14.64 -21.63
C LYS A 115 4.50 -14.66 -23.14
N ASP A 116 4.04 -13.64 -23.85
CA ASP A 116 4.14 -13.56 -25.30
C ASP A 116 5.60 -13.50 -25.78
N ARG A 117 6.47 -12.89 -24.98
CA ARG A 117 7.91 -12.82 -25.24
C ARG A 117 8.68 -14.06 -24.73
N GLY A 118 8.03 -14.93 -23.96
CA GLY A 118 8.68 -16.05 -23.27
C GLY A 118 9.76 -15.61 -22.28
N THR A 119 9.67 -14.39 -21.73
CA THR A 119 10.71 -13.78 -20.89
C THR A 119 10.96 -14.58 -19.62
N VAL A 120 9.91 -15.12 -19.00
CA VAL A 120 9.98 -15.89 -17.75
C VAL A 120 9.79 -17.40 -17.97
N ALA A 121 9.72 -17.85 -19.22
CA ALA A 121 9.41 -19.23 -19.56
C ALA A 121 10.48 -20.19 -19.01
N GLY A 122 10.06 -21.11 -18.13
CA GLY A 122 10.92 -22.09 -17.48
C GLY A 122 11.77 -21.55 -16.33
N LEU A 123 11.74 -20.24 -16.05
CA LEU A 123 12.44 -19.67 -14.91
C LEU A 123 11.77 -20.06 -13.61
N ARG A 124 12.58 -20.30 -12.59
CA ARG A 124 12.13 -20.58 -11.23
C ARG A 124 12.05 -19.28 -10.45
N VAL A 125 10.84 -18.87 -10.07
CA VAL A 125 10.59 -17.61 -9.37
C VAL A 125 10.10 -17.90 -7.95
N GLY A 126 10.88 -17.46 -6.96
CA GLY A 126 10.44 -17.45 -5.57
C GLY A 126 9.78 -16.11 -5.26
N ILE A 127 8.67 -16.13 -4.54
CA ILE A 127 7.98 -14.93 -4.06
C ILE A 127 7.91 -15.01 -2.54
N ALA A 128 8.54 -14.07 -1.85
CA ALA A 128 8.57 -13.96 -0.40
C ALA A 128 8.02 -12.59 0.01
N MET A 129 6.75 -12.55 0.42
CA MET A 129 6.04 -11.31 0.77
C MET A 129 4.76 -11.64 1.53
N THR A 130 4.10 -10.60 2.06
CA THR A 130 2.76 -10.73 2.65
C THR A 130 1.80 -11.45 1.70
N LEU A 131 1.14 -12.50 2.20
CA LEU A 131 0.27 -13.34 1.41
C LEU A 131 -1.18 -12.89 1.52
N GLU A 132 -1.60 -12.19 0.49
CA GLU A 132 -2.95 -11.65 0.31
C GLU A 132 -3.47 -11.96 -1.12
N PRO A 133 -4.74 -11.68 -1.45
CA PRO A 133 -5.29 -12.00 -2.77
C PRO A 133 -4.50 -11.41 -3.94
N LYS A 134 -3.88 -10.24 -3.76
CA LYS A 134 -3.10 -9.56 -4.79
C LYS A 134 -1.77 -10.29 -5.04
N THR A 135 -1.05 -10.63 -3.98
CA THR A 135 0.18 -11.47 -4.04
C THR A 135 -0.11 -12.83 -4.70
N ALA A 136 -1.21 -13.46 -4.34
CA ALA A 136 -1.63 -14.73 -4.96
C ALA A 136 -1.84 -14.55 -6.47
N ASN A 137 -2.44 -13.45 -6.91
CA ASN A 137 -2.59 -13.15 -8.33
C ASN A 137 -1.26 -12.90 -9.05
N LEU A 138 -0.30 -12.20 -8.43
CA LEU A 138 1.06 -12.08 -8.98
C LEU A 138 1.68 -13.46 -9.24
N ALA A 139 1.58 -14.36 -8.26
CA ALA A 139 2.10 -15.73 -8.38
C ALA A 139 1.41 -16.52 -9.50
N LEU A 140 0.08 -16.45 -9.59
CA LEU A 140 -0.71 -17.11 -10.62
C LEU A 140 -0.37 -16.58 -12.02
N MET A 141 -0.30 -15.26 -12.19
CA MET A 141 0.03 -14.62 -13.47
C MET A 141 1.44 -14.96 -13.95
N LEU A 142 2.43 -15.01 -13.05
CA LEU A 142 3.78 -15.48 -13.39
C LEU A 142 3.81 -16.95 -13.81
N ALA A 143 3.07 -17.81 -13.11
CA ALA A 143 2.94 -19.22 -13.48
C ALA A 143 2.27 -19.39 -14.86
N GLU A 144 1.21 -18.63 -15.13
CA GLU A 144 0.54 -18.59 -16.43
C GLU A 144 1.41 -18.03 -17.56
N ALA A 145 2.38 -17.17 -17.23
CA ALA A 145 3.41 -16.68 -18.14
C ALA A 145 4.54 -17.69 -18.40
N GLY A 146 4.50 -18.86 -17.75
CA GLY A 146 5.41 -19.98 -17.97
C GLY A 146 6.53 -20.12 -16.93
N ALA A 147 6.51 -19.34 -15.84
CA ALA A 147 7.45 -19.50 -14.74
C ALA A 147 7.07 -20.69 -13.83
N GLN A 148 8.05 -21.26 -13.15
CA GLN A 148 7.86 -22.20 -12.04
C GLN A 148 7.86 -21.41 -10.73
N VAL A 149 6.69 -21.17 -10.17
CA VAL A 149 6.52 -20.26 -9.03
C VAL A 149 6.39 -21.04 -7.71
N ALA A 150 6.99 -20.51 -6.64
CA ALA A 150 6.70 -20.91 -5.27
C ALA A 150 6.58 -19.67 -4.37
N VAL A 151 5.72 -19.73 -3.37
CA VAL A 151 5.43 -18.62 -2.46
C VAL A 151 5.82 -18.97 -1.02
N TYR A 152 6.39 -18.00 -0.31
CA TYR A 152 6.63 -17.99 1.12
C TYR A 152 6.03 -16.72 1.74
N ALA A 153 5.50 -16.83 2.95
CA ALA A 153 5.12 -15.66 3.75
C ALA A 153 5.41 -15.94 5.23
N HIS A 154 5.77 -14.88 5.97
CA HIS A 154 5.94 -14.98 7.40
C HIS A 154 4.61 -15.28 8.11
N PRO A 155 4.61 -15.87 9.31
CA PRO A 155 3.37 -16.27 9.99
C PRO A 155 2.43 -15.09 10.25
N ASP A 156 2.97 -13.95 10.64
CA ASP A 156 2.26 -12.69 10.88
C ASP A 156 1.87 -11.93 9.59
N GLU A 157 2.29 -12.44 8.44
CA GLU A 157 2.00 -11.88 7.11
C GLU A 157 1.19 -12.87 6.24
N THR A 158 0.58 -13.89 6.85
CA THR A 158 -0.14 -14.95 6.14
C THR A 158 -1.65 -14.83 6.31
N ASP A 159 -2.39 -14.63 5.21
CA ASP A 159 -3.81 -14.99 5.14
C ASP A 159 -3.93 -16.52 4.87
N PRO A 160 -4.34 -17.33 5.86
CA PRO A 160 -4.35 -18.78 5.72
C PRO A 160 -5.38 -19.29 4.69
N ASP A 161 -6.47 -18.55 4.46
CA ASP A 161 -7.47 -18.93 3.47
C ASP A 161 -6.94 -18.67 2.06
N VAL A 162 -6.20 -17.57 1.85
CA VAL A 162 -5.46 -17.31 0.61
C VAL A 162 -4.37 -18.36 0.37
N ALA A 163 -3.61 -18.74 1.40
CA ALA A 163 -2.61 -19.80 1.30
C ALA A 163 -3.24 -21.13 0.86
N SER A 164 -4.39 -21.48 1.44
CA SER A 164 -5.16 -22.66 1.04
C SER A 164 -5.64 -22.58 -0.41
N ALA A 165 -6.22 -21.44 -0.81
CA ALA A 165 -6.70 -21.18 -2.16
C ALA A 165 -5.59 -21.24 -3.23
N LEU A 166 -4.38 -20.83 -2.88
CA LEU A 166 -3.21 -20.87 -3.74
C LEU A 166 -2.67 -22.30 -3.90
N ARG A 167 -2.59 -23.07 -2.81
CA ARG A 167 -2.24 -24.51 -2.85
C ARG A 167 -3.25 -25.32 -3.68
N ALA A 168 -4.54 -25.01 -3.58
CA ALA A 168 -5.58 -25.64 -4.39
C ALA A 168 -5.43 -25.37 -5.90
N ARG A 169 -4.71 -24.30 -6.26
CA ARG A 169 -4.31 -23.95 -7.64
C ARG A 169 -2.92 -24.47 -8.02
N TRP A 170 -2.38 -25.42 -7.24
CA TRP A 170 -1.11 -26.12 -7.49
C TRP A 170 0.15 -25.24 -7.44
N ILE A 171 0.07 -24.08 -6.80
CA ILE A 171 1.25 -23.26 -6.49
C ILE A 171 1.80 -23.71 -5.13
N PRO A 172 3.06 -24.19 -5.04
CA PRO A 172 3.72 -24.45 -3.77
C PRO A 172 3.71 -23.20 -2.88
N CYS A 173 3.21 -23.34 -1.66
CA CYS A 173 3.03 -22.22 -0.74
C CYS A 173 3.44 -22.62 0.68
N ASP A 174 4.59 -22.10 1.11
CA ASP A 174 5.19 -22.24 2.43
C ASP A 174 4.79 -21.03 3.29
N ALA A 175 3.50 -20.96 3.65
CA ALA A 175 2.91 -19.90 4.47
C ALA A 175 1.95 -20.51 5.51
N ASP A 176 2.19 -20.25 6.79
CA ASP A 176 1.42 -20.80 7.91
C ASP A 176 1.41 -19.81 9.08
N ALA A 177 0.23 -19.20 9.32
CA ALA A 177 0.03 -18.24 10.39
C ALA A 177 0.17 -18.82 11.81
N THR A 178 0.22 -20.15 11.94
CA THR A 178 0.37 -20.85 13.22
C THR A 178 1.80 -21.35 13.48
N LEU A 179 2.71 -21.10 12.55
CA LEU A 179 4.09 -21.56 12.65
C LEU A 179 4.78 -20.91 13.85
N ALA A 180 5.38 -21.74 14.70
CA ALA A 180 6.12 -21.26 15.86
C ALA A 180 7.46 -20.65 15.46
N ALA A 181 7.84 -19.55 16.12
CA ALA A 181 9.05 -18.77 15.83
C ALA A 181 10.35 -19.60 15.74
N GLU A 182 10.49 -20.64 16.57
CA GLU A 182 11.66 -21.52 16.55
C GLU A 182 11.81 -22.36 15.27
N HIS A 183 10.74 -22.54 14.49
CA HIS A 183 10.73 -23.29 13.24
C HIS A 183 10.74 -22.40 11.98
N GLU A 184 10.53 -21.08 12.11
CA GLU A 184 10.46 -20.15 10.98
C GLU A 184 11.70 -20.23 10.09
N ARG A 185 12.90 -20.22 10.70
CA ARG A 185 14.16 -20.32 9.96
C ARG A 185 14.22 -21.60 9.12
N ASP A 186 13.79 -22.73 9.67
CA ASP A 186 13.87 -24.01 8.96
C ASP A 186 12.93 -24.06 7.75
N VAL A 187 11.72 -23.50 7.88
CA VAL A 187 10.77 -23.38 6.76
C VAL A 187 11.30 -22.43 5.69
N ALA A 188 11.82 -21.26 6.08
CA ALA A 188 12.45 -20.31 5.16
C ALA A 188 13.63 -20.93 4.39
N LEU A 189 14.49 -21.69 5.08
CA LEU A 189 15.58 -22.44 4.45
C LEU A 189 15.05 -23.54 3.53
N GLY A 190 13.98 -24.23 3.91
CA GLY A 190 13.31 -25.23 3.06
C GLY A 190 12.83 -24.63 1.74
N PHE A 191 12.20 -23.45 1.81
CA PHE A 191 11.79 -22.68 0.64
C PHE A 191 12.98 -22.30 -0.24
N LEU A 192 14.02 -21.67 0.33
CA LEU A 192 15.23 -21.25 -0.42
C LEU A 192 15.97 -22.42 -1.07
N ARG A 193 16.03 -23.59 -0.39
CA ARG A 193 16.67 -24.82 -0.90
C ARG A 193 15.95 -25.43 -2.09
N ARG A 194 14.72 -25.01 -2.41
CA ARG A 194 14.12 -25.33 -3.71
C ARG A 194 15.10 -24.87 -4.80
N GLY A 195 15.66 -23.67 -4.68
CA GLY A 195 16.51 -22.98 -5.66
C GLY A 195 15.69 -22.06 -6.55
N PHE A 196 16.20 -20.89 -6.91
CA PHE A 196 15.46 -19.93 -7.74
C PHE A 196 16.41 -19.22 -8.72
N ASP A 197 15.87 -18.83 -9.88
CA ASP A 197 16.53 -17.95 -10.82
C ASP A 197 16.29 -16.49 -10.42
N VAL A 198 15.08 -16.17 -9.95
CA VAL A 198 14.70 -14.84 -9.45
C VAL A 198 13.99 -14.99 -8.12
N LEU A 199 14.37 -14.18 -7.13
CA LEU A 199 13.63 -14.03 -5.87
C LEU A 199 12.98 -12.65 -5.82
N VAL A 200 11.66 -12.62 -5.68
CA VAL A 200 10.89 -11.41 -5.36
C VAL A 200 10.75 -11.36 -3.85
N ASP A 201 11.23 -10.30 -3.21
CA ASP A 201 11.30 -10.18 -1.76
C ASP A 201 10.66 -8.87 -1.27
N ASP A 202 10.08 -8.93 -0.07
CA ASP A 202 9.47 -7.81 0.65
C ASP A 202 10.08 -7.79 2.05
N GLY A 203 10.95 -6.80 2.31
CA GLY A 203 11.69 -6.67 3.58
C GLY A 203 13.09 -7.29 3.56
N SER A 204 13.51 -7.92 2.45
CA SER A 204 14.82 -8.54 2.20
C SER A 204 15.20 -9.72 3.09
N HIS A 205 14.26 -10.26 3.87
CA HIS A 205 14.55 -11.29 4.87
C HIS A 205 15.11 -12.55 4.23
N LEU A 206 14.50 -13.02 3.13
CA LEU A 206 14.90 -14.26 2.46
C LEU A 206 16.13 -14.05 1.59
N THR A 207 16.25 -12.90 0.94
CA THR A 207 17.44 -12.51 0.17
C THR A 207 18.66 -12.50 1.10
N ARG A 208 18.56 -11.89 2.27
CA ARG A 208 19.66 -11.85 3.25
C ARG A 208 19.98 -13.23 3.80
N LEU A 209 18.96 -14.00 4.20
CA LEU A 209 19.16 -15.37 4.67
C LEU A 209 19.84 -16.25 3.61
N ALA A 210 19.48 -16.11 2.34
CA ALA A 210 20.13 -16.81 1.24
C ALA A 210 21.62 -16.45 1.12
N HIS A 211 22.00 -15.19 1.36
CA HIS A 211 23.42 -14.79 1.37
C HIS A 211 24.18 -15.37 2.56
N GLU A 212 23.59 -15.34 3.76
CA GLU A 212 24.17 -15.92 4.97
C GLU A 212 24.48 -17.41 4.79
N GLU A 213 23.63 -18.12 4.05
CA GLU A 213 23.68 -19.57 3.87
C GLU A 213 24.34 -19.99 2.56
N GLY A 214 24.82 -19.04 1.75
CA GLY A 214 25.46 -19.32 0.46
C GLY A 214 24.52 -19.94 -0.59
N LEU A 215 23.23 -19.64 -0.52
CA LEU A 215 22.17 -20.18 -1.39
C LEU A 215 21.85 -19.32 -2.61
N THR A 216 22.60 -18.24 -2.85
CA THR A 216 22.39 -17.33 -3.99
C THR A 216 23.08 -17.81 -5.29
N ALA A 217 23.77 -18.95 -5.25
CA ALA A 217 24.50 -19.46 -6.40
C ALA A 217 23.53 -19.80 -7.55
N GLY A 218 23.75 -19.17 -8.71
CA GLY A 218 22.92 -19.38 -9.90
C GLY A 218 21.72 -18.44 -10.02
N TRP A 219 21.48 -17.57 -9.03
CA TRP A 219 20.46 -16.53 -9.17
C TRP A 219 20.82 -15.59 -10.32
N ILE A 220 19.82 -15.27 -11.13
CA ILE A 220 19.87 -14.11 -12.04
C ILE A 220 19.86 -12.84 -11.19
N GLY A 221 19.04 -12.80 -10.14
CA GLY A 221 18.96 -11.68 -9.21
C GLY A 221 17.79 -11.77 -8.24
N ALA A 222 17.58 -10.67 -7.51
CA ALA A 222 16.39 -10.46 -6.71
C ALA A 222 15.72 -9.11 -7.02
N THR A 223 14.48 -8.95 -6.59
CA THR A 223 13.79 -7.65 -6.58
C THR A 223 13.31 -7.36 -5.16
N GLU A 224 13.37 -6.10 -4.74
CA GLU A 224 13.02 -5.68 -3.37
C GLU A 224 12.03 -4.50 -3.39
N GLU A 225 10.90 -4.68 -2.72
CA GLU A 225 9.76 -3.76 -2.75
C GLU A 225 9.74 -2.72 -1.63
N THR A 226 10.58 -2.85 -0.60
CA THR A 226 10.49 -1.97 0.59
C THR A 226 11.70 -1.09 0.82
N THR A 227 11.46 0.03 1.49
CA THR A 227 12.53 0.91 1.97
C THR A 227 13.38 0.21 3.04
N SER A 228 12.72 -0.51 3.95
CA SER A 228 13.34 -1.25 5.06
C SER A 228 14.20 -2.40 4.57
N GLY A 229 13.82 -3.08 3.48
CA GLY A 229 14.61 -4.14 2.85
C GLY A 229 15.79 -3.61 2.02
N LEU A 230 15.65 -2.47 1.35
CA LEU A 230 16.76 -1.90 0.56
C LEU A 230 17.91 -1.36 1.41
N ALA A 231 17.64 -0.83 2.60
CA ALA A 231 18.66 -0.28 3.48
C ALA A 231 19.78 -1.31 3.82
N PRO A 232 19.49 -2.50 4.36
CA PRO A 232 20.50 -3.52 4.61
C PRO A 232 21.13 -4.07 3.33
N LEU A 233 20.38 -4.21 2.23
CA LEU A 233 20.96 -4.69 0.96
C LEU A 233 22.00 -3.71 0.39
N ARG A 234 21.77 -2.40 0.51
CA ARG A 234 22.75 -1.37 0.16
C ARG A 234 23.98 -1.41 1.08
N ALA A 235 23.80 -1.67 2.37
CA ALA A 235 24.92 -1.87 3.31
C ALA A 235 25.76 -3.10 2.91
N MET A 236 25.09 -4.24 2.62
CA MET A 236 25.76 -5.44 2.12
C MET A 236 26.53 -5.19 0.81
N ALA A 237 25.99 -4.36 -0.09
CA ALA A 237 26.70 -4.00 -1.32
C ALA A 237 27.96 -3.17 -1.03
N ALA A 238 27.87 -2.17 -0.15
CA ALA A 238 28.99 -1.32 0.25
C ALA A 238 30.11 -2.11 0.95
N GLU A 239 29.75 -3.14 1.72
CA GLU A 239 30.68 -4.03 2.41
C GLU A 239 31.25 -5.14 1.50
N GLY A 240 30.78 -5.25 0.25
CA GLY A 240 31.15 -6.35 -0.63
C GLY A 240 30.68 -7.70 -0.12
N ALA A 241 29.57 -7.75 0.63
CA ALA A 241 28.89 -8.95 1.13
C ALA A 241 27.77 -9.43 0.18
N LEU A 242 27.16 -8.52 -0.59
CA LEU A 242 26.15 -8.87 -1.59
C LEU A 242 26.77 -9.75 -2.70
N ARG A 243 26.04 -10.78 -3.16
CA ARG A 243 26.53 -11.79 -4.13
C ARG A 243 25.67 -11.90 -5.39
N THR A 244 24.57 -11.16 -5.44
CA THR A 244 23.59 -11.17 -6.52
C THR A 244 23.18 -9.73 -6.86
N PRO A 245 22.79 -9.41 -8.10
CA PRO A 245 22.12 -8.15 -8.38
C PRO A 245 20.74 -8.09 -7.72
N VAL A 246 20.35 -6.90 -7.29
CA VAL A 246 19.02 -6.57 -6.76
C VAL A 246 18.46 -5.39 -7.53
N ILE A 247 17.24 -5.49 -8.05
CA ILE A 247 16.49 -4.34 -8.57
C ILE A 247 15.63 -3.74 -7.44
N ALA A 248 15.84 -2.46 -7.17
CA ALA A 248 15.17 -1.67 -6.14
C ALA A 248 13.81 -1.16 -6.63
N VAL A 249 12.79 -2.00 -6.55
CA VAL A 249 11.42 -1.69 -6.98
C VAL A 249 10.84 -0.55 -6.15
N ASN A 250 11.14 -0.51 -4.85
CA ASN A 250 10.71 0.58 -3.97
C ASN A 250 11.14 1.97 -4.49
N ASP A 251 12.32 2.09 -5.11
CA ASP A 251 12.82 3.40 -5.56
C ASP A 251 12.04 3.93 -6.78
N ALA A 252 11.27 3.08 -7.47
CA ALA A 252 10.47 3.51 -8.62
C ALA A 252 9.33 4.44 -8.18
N VAL A 253 9.12 5.52 -8.93
CA VAL A 253 8.02 6.48 -8.66
C VAL A 253 6.64 5.83 -8.81
N THR A 254 6.50 4.80 -9.64
CA THR A 254 5.28 3.99 -9.77
C THR A 254 4.97 3.19 -8.50
N LYS A 255 5.96 3.00 -7.61
CA LYS A 255 5.80 2.43 -6.28
C LYS A 255 5.65 3.54 -5.23
N THR A 256 6.73 4.25 -4.92
CA THR A 256 6.76 5.25 -3.82
C THR A 256 5.83 6.43 -4.01
N GLY A 257 5.54 6.82 -5.25
CA GLY A 257 4.65 7.93 -5.57
C GLY A 257 3.17 7.61 -5.33
N PHE A 258 2.81 6.32 -5.23
CA PHE A 258 1.42 5.88 -5.17
C PHE A 258 1.11 5.08 -3.90
N ASP A 259 1.89 4.03 -3.65
CA ASP A 259 1.61 3.00 -2.66
C ASP A 259 1.46 3.55 -1.24
N ASN A 260 2.53 4.17 -0.75
CA ASN A 260 2.58 4.65 0.64
C ASN A 260 1.56 5.77 0.91
N ARG A 261 1.36 6.69 -0.06
CA ARG A 261 0.49 7.85 0.15
C ARG A 261 -0.98 7.49 0.03
N TYR A 262 -1.37 6.79 -1.02
CA TYR A 262 -2.78 6.51 -1.32
C TYR A 262 -3.21 5.14 -0.80
N GLY A 263 -2.35 4.12 -0.93
CA GLY A 263 -2.62 2.78 -0.44
C GLY A 263 -2.58 2.71 1.08
N THR A 264 -1.38 2.82 1.66
CA THR A 264 -1.18 2.74 3.12
C THR A 264 -2.00 3.81 3.86
N GLY A 265 -2.06 5.03 3.32
CA GLY A 265 -2.91 6.09 3.88
C GLY A 265 -4.38 5.71 4.00
N GLN A 266 -4.99 5.16 2.93
CA GLN A 266 -6.39 4.72 2.96
C GLN A 266 -6.56 3.50 3.86
N SER A 267 -5.77 2.45 3.65
CA SER A 267 -5.94 1.16 4.33
C SER A 267 -5.74 1.28 5.85
N CYS A 268 -4.70 1.99 6.31
CA CYS A 268 -4.46 2.18 7.74
C CYS A 268 -5.58 2.98 8.41
N VAL A 269 -6.00 4.10 7.81
CA VAL A 269 -7.02 4.96 8.42
C VAL A 269 -8.37 4.27 8.48
N LEU A 270 -8.75 3.52 7.45
CA LEU A 270 -10.02 2.79 7.46
C LEU A 270 -9.99 1.57 8.40
N ALA A 271 -8.85 0.87 8.52
CA ALA A 271 -8.68 -0.19 9.51
C ALA A 271 -8.79 0.35 10.95
N ILE A 272 -8.14 1.48 11.24
CA ILE A 272 -8.28 2.18 12.53
C ILE A 272 -9.74 2.56 12.77
N ALA A 273 -10.42 3.15 11.78
CA ALA A 273 -11.82 3.56 11.93
C ALA A 273 -12.76 2.36 12.19
N ASP A 274 -12.53 1.22 11.52
CA ASP A 274 -13.30 -0.01 11.73
C ASP A 274 -13.09 -0.58 13.15
N LEU A 275 -11.85 -0.69 13.62
CA LEU A 275 -11.57 -1.17 14.98
C LEU A 275 -12.15 -0.24 16.06
N LEU A 276 -12.07 1.07 15.86
CA LEU A 276 -12.65 2.01 16.82
C LEU A 276 -14.17 1.92 16.88
N ASP A 277 -14.84 1.69 15.74
CA ASP A 277 -16.29 1.53 15.67
C ASP A 277 -16.77 0.29 16.44
N ASP A 278 -16.00 -0.80 16.43
CA ASP A 278 -16.27 -2.01 17.23
C ASP A 278 -16.24 -1.75 18.74
N ALA A 279 -15.52 -0.70 19.18
CA ALA A 279 -15.51 -0.22 20.56
C ALA A 279 -16.51 0.92 20.83
N GLY A 280 -17.34 1.31 19.84
CA GLY A 280 -18.25 2.45 19.94
C GLY A 280 -17.55 3.81 19.91
N LEU A 281 -16.33 3.87 19.39
CA LEU A 281 -15.50 5.06 19.23
C LEU A 281 -15.43 5.47 17.76
N THR A 282 -14.88 6.66 17.49
CA THR A 282 -14.62 7.14 16.13
C THR A 282 -13.26 7.81 16.08
N VAL A 283 -12.67 7.94 14.89
CA VAL A 283 -11.43 8.73 14.71
C VAL A 283 -11.59 10.21 15.05
N ARG A 284 -12.84 10.70 15.20
CA ARG A 284 -13.18 12.09 15.56
C ARG A 284 -13.39 12.30 17.05
N SER A 285 -13.42 11.23 17.85
CA SER A 285 -13.72 11.32 19.28
C SER A 285 -12.58 11.98 20.08
N GLN A 286 -11.40 12.12 19.46
CA GLN A 286 -10.18 12.70 20.01
C GLN A 286 -9.38 13.40 18.90
N PRO A 287 -8.44 14.32 19.22
CA PRO A 287 -7.44 14.76 18.25
C PRO A 287 -6.58 13.58 17.79
N ALA A 288 -6.03 13.66 16.58
CA ALA A 288 -5.12 12.67 16.04
C ALA A 288 -3.71 13.29 15.88
N LEU A 289 -2.70 12.57 16.37
CA LEU A 289 -1.29 12.88 16.15
C LEU A 289 -0.71 11.89 15.14
N VAL A 290 -0.16 12.40 14.04
CA VAL A 290 0.63 11.62 13.09
C VAL A 290 2.12 11.85 13.35
N ILE A 291 2.85 10.80 13.71
CA ILE A 291 4.30 10.88 13.94
C ILE A 291 5.04 10.41 12.68
N GLY A 292 5.82 11.31 12.09
CA GLY A 292 6.50 11.12 10.81
C GLY A 292 5.65 11.59 9.63
N TYR A 293 6.19 12.53 8.84
CA TYR A 293 5.51 13.14 7.68
C TYR A 293 6.20 12.78 6.36
N GLY A 294 6.61 11.51 6.25
CA GLY A 294 7.00 10.89 4.98
C GLY A 294 5.79 10.50 4.14
N PRO A 295 5.96 9.75 3.04
CA PRO A 295 4.86 9.37 2.14
C PRO A 295 3.67 8.70 2.86
N VAL A 296 3.93 7.81 3.82
CA VAL A 296 2.87 7.17 4.65
C VAL A 296 2.15 8.21 5.51
N GLY A 297 2.91 9.03 6.25
CA GLY A 297 2.34 10.07 7.12
C GLY A 297 1.51 11.11 6.38
N ILE A 298 1.95 11.54 5.20
CA ILE A 298 1.18 12.41 4.30
C ILE A 298 -0.18 11.77 3.96
N GLY A 299 -0.16 10.47 3.63
CA GLY A 299 -1.36 9.68 3.38
C GLY A 299 -2.28 9.63 4.60
N VAL A 300 -1.77 9.17 5.73
CA VAL A 300 -2.53 9.01 6.97
C VAL A 300 -3.14 10.33 7.43
N ALA A 301 -2.37 11.42 7.46
CA ALA A 301 -2.85 12.74 7.86
C ALA A 301 -3.96 13.26 6.93
N ALA A 302 -3.82 13.08 5.62
CA ALA A 302 -4.82 13.49 4.64
C ALA A 302 -6.13 12.71 4.80
N HIS A 303 -6.07 11.39 4.99
CA HIS A 303 -7.26 10.54 5.12
C HIS A 303 -7.96 10.73 6.48
N LEU A 304 -7.21 10.89 7.59
CA LEU A 304 -7.80 11.25 8.89
C LEU A 304 -8.55 12.59 8.82
N ARG A 305 -7.94 13.60 8.18
CA ARG A 305 -8.60 14.90 7.95
C ARG A 305 -9.82 14.76 7.05
N ALA A 306 -9.77 13.90 6.02
CA ALA A 306 -10.92 13.64 5.16
C ALA A 306 -12.11 13.01 5.92
N LEU A 307 -11.82 12.16 6.92
CA LEU A 307 -12.84 11.63 7.84
C LEU A 307 -13.26 12.62 8.94
N GLY A 308 -12.68 13.83 8.96
CA GLY A 308 -13.05 14.92 9.87
C GLY A 308 -12.30 14.93 11.20
N ALA A 309 -11.20 14.19 11.35
CA ALA A 309 -10.36 14.27 12.53
C ALA A 309 -9.57 15.60 12.58
N ALA A 310 -9.33 16.12 13.78
CA ALA A 310 -8.39 17.21 14.00
C ALA A 310 -6.97 16.63 14.06
N VAL A 311 -6.15 16.92 13.05
CA VAL A 311 -4.85 16.29 12.86
C VAL A 311 -3.70 17.25 13.18
N SER A 312 -2.78 16.79 14.02
CA SER A 312 -1.48 17.41 14.29
C SER A 312 -0.36 16.46 13.85
N VAL A 313 0.84 16.98 13.62
CA VAL A 313 1.99 16.24 13.09
C VAL A 313 3.23 16.46 13.97
N ALA A 314 4.01 15.41 14.18
CA ALA A 314 5.36 15.51 14.73
C ALA A 314 6.39 15.00 13.72
N GLU A 315 7.46 15.78 13.49
CA GLU A 315 8.57 15.45 12.59
C GLU A 315 9.91 15.87 13.19
N VAL A 316 10.93 15.03 13.01
CA VAL A 316 12.34 15.27 13.25
C VAL A 316 13.04 15.93 12.05
N ASP A 317 12.58 15.70 10.82
CA ASP A 317 13.08 16.36 9.60
C ASP A 317 12.44 17.75 9.46
N PRO A 318 13.24 18.83 9.49
CA PRO A 318 12.71 20.19 9.47
C PRO A 318 12.03 20.56 8.14
N VAL A 319 12.43 19.96 7.02
CA VAL A 319 11.80 20.22 5.71
C VAL A 319 10.42 19.59 5.67
N ARG A 320 10.29 18.35 6.16
CA ARG A 320 8.99 17.67 6.20
C ARG A 320 8.05 18.28 7.25
N ALA A 321 8.57 18.76 8.37
CA ALA A 321 7.82 19.57 9.32
C ALA A 321 7.23 20.83 8.66
N MET A 322 8.04 21.59 7.92
CA MET A 322 7.55 22.76 7.17
C MET A 322 6.51 22.35 6.11
N LEU A 323 6.70 21.22 5.41
CA LEU A 323 5.70 20.72 4.45
C LEU A 323 4.35 20.42 5.14
N ALA A 324 4.37 19.79 6.32
CA ALA A 324 3.16 19.52 7.10
C ALA A 324 2.43 20.81 7.50
N GLU A 325 3.17 21.83 7.93
CA GLU A 325 2.62 23.15 8.23
C GLU A 325 1.96 23.79 6.99
N HIS A 326 2.61 23.71 5.82
CA HIS A 326 2.07 24.24 4.57
C HIS A 326 0.88 23.44 4.03
N ASP A 327 0.80 22.15 4.35
CA ASP A 327 -0.38 21.32 4.11
C ASP A 327 -1.53 21.62 5.10
N GLY A 328 -1.29 22.50 6.09
CA GLY A 328 -2.29 23.04 7.01
C GLY A 328 -2.45 22.29 8.32
N PHE A 329 -1.43 21.53 8.75
CA PHE A 329 -1.44 20.81 10.03
C PHE A 329 -0.73 21.60 11.14
N GLU A 330 -1.19 21.42 12.38
CA GLU A 330 -0.41 21.85 13.54
C GLU A 330 0.83 20.97 13.67
N VAL A 331 2.02 21.57 13.80
CA VAL A 331 3.27 20.85 13.96
C VAL A 331 3.89 21.16 15.32
N GLY A 332 4.29 20.13 16.06
CA GLY A 332 4.79 20.31 17.42
C GLY A 332 5.52 19.11 18.01
N ASP A 333 5.85 19.24 19.29
CA ASP A 333 6.48 18.17 20.08
C ASP A 333 5.54 16.96 20.21
N ALA A 334 6.06 15.77 19.92
CA ALA A 334 5.28 14.55 19.86
C ALA A 334 4.63 14.19 21.21
N LEU A 335 5.35 14.32 22.33
CA LEU A 335 4.83 13.97 23.65
C LEU A 335 3.71 14.93 24.07
N THR A 336 3.87 16.21 23.76
CA THR A 336 2.87 17.25 24.04
C THR A 336 1.59 17.01 23.25
N LEU A 337 1.70 16.73 21.94
CA LEU A 337 0.55 16.49 21.06
C LEU A 337 -0.09 15.12 21.27
N ALA A 338 0.62 14.16 21.88
CA ALA A 338 0.10 12.82 22.15
C ALA A 338 -0.97 12.81 23.26
N ALA A 339 -1.01 13.83 24.12
CA ALA A 339 -1.91 13.87 25.26
C ALA A 339 -3.40 13.78 24.85
N GLY A 340 -4.05 12.68 25.23
CA GLY A 340 -5.44 12.38 24.89
C GLY A 340 -5.70 12.07 23.42
N ALA A 341 -4.66 11.94 22.59
CA ALA A 341 -4.79 11.78 21.15
C ALA A 341 -4.89 10.32 20.71
N LEU A 342 -5.39 10.13 19.49
CA LEU A 342 -5.09 8.99 18.64
C LEU A 342 -3.70 9.21 18.04
N VAL A 343 -2.71 8.49 18.55
CA VAL A 343 -1.34 8.52 18.05
C VAL A 343 -1.19 7.48 16.94
N VAL A 344 -0.79 7.90 15.74
CA VAL A 344 -0.50 7.02 14.61
C VAL A 344 0.97 7.17 14.22
N SER A 345 1.76 6.12 14.48
CA SER A 345 3.16 6.09 14.06
C SER A 345 3.28 5.75 12.58
N CYS A 346 3.99 6.59 11.83
CA CYS A 346 4.23 6.47 10.39
C CYS A 346 5.72 6.54 10.04
N THR A 347 6.60 6.20 10.98
CA THR A 347 8.05 6.42 10.84
C THR A 347 8.78 5.18 10.33
N GLY A 348 8.29 3.97 10.67
CA GLY A 348 9.05 2.75 10.45
C GLY A 348 10.34 2.71 11.28
N VAL A 349 10.33 3.33 12.47
CA VAL A 349 11.49 3.38 13.38
C VAL A 349 11.12 2.79 14.74
N PRO A 350 11.90 1.83 15.28
CA PRO A 350 11.66 1.28 16.61
C PRO A 350 11.67 2.35 17.70
N ARG A 351 10.76 2.22 18.67
CA ARG A 351 10.55 3.13 19.82
C ARG A 351 10.19 4.56 19.40
N THR A 352 9.42 4.70 18.33
CA THR A 352 8.82 5.98 17.96
C THR A 352 7.75 6.38 18.97
N VAL A 353 6.89 5.43 19.36
CA VAL A 353 5.94 5.63 20.47
C VAL A 353 6.61 5.13 21.74
N THR A 354 7.03 6.06 22.60
CA THR A 354 7.74 5.75 23.84
C THR A 354 6.77 5.43 24.99
N GLN A 355 7.30 4.93 26.10
CA GLN A 355 6.49 4.63 27.31
C GLN A 355 5.83 5.90 27.87
N GLU A 356 6.53 7.03 27.84
CA GLU A 356 5.97 8.32 28.28
C GLU A 356 4.78 8.74 27.40
N MET A 357 4.83 8.45 26.10
CA MET A 357 3.69 8.68 25.22
C MET A 357 2.51 7.75 25.56
N LEU A 358 2.78 6.49 25.93
CA LEU A 358 1.72 5.55 26.36
C LEU A 358 1.01 5.99 27.66
N GLU A 359 1.65 6.81 28.49
CA GLU A 359 1.02 7.37 29.70
C GLU A 359 -0.02 8.45 29.38
N VAL A 360 0.17 9.17 28.28
CA VAL A 360 -0.66 10.34 27.93
C VAL A 360 -1.59 10.10 26.74
N ALA A 361 -1.26 9.17 25.84
CA ALA A 361 -2.07 8.84 24.67
C ALA A 361 -3.39 8.17 25.04
N ALA A 362 -4.46 8.48 24.31
CA ALA A 362 -5.72 7.77 24.44
C ALA A 362 -5.68 6.45 23.66
N ILE A 363 -5.18 6.51 22.42
CA ILE A 363 -5.19 5.41 21.47
C ILE A 363 -3.87 5.41 20.70
N VAL A 364 -3.32 4.24 20.39
CA VAL A 364 -2.08 4.07 19.61
C VAL A 364 -2.30 3.08 18.48
N ALA A 365 -1.89 3.47 17.27
CA ALA A 365 -1.87 2.63 16.08
C ALA A 365 -0.54 2.79 15.32
N VAL A 366 -0.19 1.80 14.49
CA VAL A 366 1.04 1.79 13.70
C VAL A 366 0.72 1.59 12.22
N ALA A 367 1.24 2.49 11.38
CA ALA A 367 1.16 2.43 9.93
C ALA A 367 2.54 2.21 9.26
N GLY A 368 3.64 2.24 10.04
CA GLY A 368 4.99 1.97 9.54
C GLY A 368 5.24 0.50 9.30
N GLY A 369 5.22 -0.31 10.37
CA GLY A 369 5.25 -1.77 10.28
C GLY A 369 6.61 -2.39 10.58
N VAL A 370 7.48 -1.71 11.33
CA VAL A 370 8.73 -2.32 11.83
C VAL A 370 8.55 -2.89 13.24
N PRO A 371 9.23 -4.00 13.58
CA PRO A 371 9.19 -4.53 14.95
C PRO A 371 9.62 -3.51 16.00
N GLY A 372 8.79 -3.36 17.03
CA GLY A 372 9.09 -2.50 18.18
C GLY A 372 8.89 -1.00 17.92
N GLU A 373 8.11 -0.59 16.92
CA GLU A 373 7.75 0.82 16.69
C GLU A 373 7.03 1.45 17.90
N VAL A 374 6.28 0.63 18.66
CA VAL A 374 5.74 0.96 19.99
C VAL A 374 6.58 0.27 21.07
N ASP A 375 7.06 1.04 22.06
CA ASP A 375 7.76 0.48 23.21
C ASP A 375 6.78 -0.12 24.24
N LEU A 376 6.52 -1.42 24.08
CA LEU A 376 5.64 -2.17 24.97
C LEU A 376 6.39 -2.86 26.14
N SER A 377 7.69 -2.59 26.33
CA SER A 377 8.53 -3.39 27.23
C SER A 377 8.20 -3.27 28.71
N ALA A 378 7.55 -2.18 29.13
CA ALA A 378 7.14 -1.94 30.51
C ALA A 378 5.62 -2.07 30.73
N VAL A 379 4.85 -2.52 29.73
CA VAL A 379 3.41 -2.65 29.83
C VAL A 379 2.93 -4.08 29.63
N THR A 380 1.80 -4.42 30.25
CA THR A 380 1.06 -5.63 29.92
C THR A 380 -0.17 -5.23 29.11
N LEU A 381 -0.41 -5.95 28.01
CA LEU A 381 -1.60 -5.78 27.19
C LEU A 381 -2.74 -6.65 27.74
N GLU A 382 -3.85 -6.02 28.09
CA GLU A 382 -5.08 -6.68 28.52
C GLU A 382 -6.20 -6.39 27.51
N PRO A 383 -7.02 -7.37 27.09
CA PRO A 383 -8.08 -7.12 26.12
C PRO A 383 -9.02 -6.00 26.56
N LEU A 384 -9.35 -5.07 25.65
CA LEU A 384 -10.36 -4.05 25.88
C LEU A 384 -11.73 -4.73 25.99
N VAL A 385 -12.45 -4.47 27.08
CA VAL A 385 -13.78 -5.05 27.32
C VAL A 385 -14.87 -4.00 27.15
N VAL A 386 -15.75 -4.19 26.17
CA VAL A 386 -16.95 -3.37 25.94
C VAL A 386 -18.18 -4.24 26.15
N GLU A 387 -19.13 -3.77 26.97
CA GLU A 387 -20.36 -4.50 27.31
C GLU A 387 -20.12 -5.97 27.79
N GLY A 388 -19.01 -6.20 28.49
CA GLY A 388 -18.65 -7.51 29.02
C GLY A 388 -18.05 -8.49 27.99
N ARG A 389 -17.69 -8.02 26.79
CA ARG A 389 -17.01 -8.82 25.75
C ARG A 389 -15.67 -8.19 25.36
N PRO A 390 -14.62 -8.99 25.15
CA PRO A 390 -13.38 -8.48 24.60
C PRO A 390 -13.61 -8.02 23.15
N VAL A 391 -13.13 -6.82 22.82
CA VAL A 391 -13.12 -6.32 21.44
C VAL A 391 -11.88 -6.89 20.73
N PRO A 392 -12.03 -7.59 19.60
CA PRO A 392 -10.89 -8.13 18.85
C PRO A 392 -9.87 -7.05 18.50
N ALA A 393 -8.58 -7.40 18.53
CA ALA A 393 -7.46 -6.53 18.19
C ALA A 393 -7.37 -5.21 18.98
N LEU A 394 -8.06 -5.07 20.11
CA LEU A 394 -7.93 -3.90 20.98
C LEU A 394 -7.47 -4.34 22.37
N ASP A 395 -6.33 -3.82 22.80
CA ASP A 395 -5.77 -4.07 24.13
C ASP A 395 -5.58 -2.76 24.89
N VAL A 396 -5.78 -2.77 26.19
CA VAL A 396 -5.40 -1.69 27.11
C VAL A 396 -4.00 -1.98 27.65
N ALA A 397 -3.08 -1.05 27.47
CA ALA A 397 -1.75 -1.13 28.08
C ALA A 397 -1.83 -0.80 29.58
N ARG A 398 -1.29 -1.66 30.44
CA ARG A 398 -1.19 -1.47 31.91
C ARG A 398 0.27 -1.29 32.34
N PRO A 399 0.58 -0.38 33.29
CA PRO A 399 -0.33 0.34 34.19
C PRO A 399 -0.94 1.63 33.61
N THR A 400 -0.67 1.94 32.34
CA THR A 400 -1.26 3.11 31.68
C THR A 400 -2.75 2.86 31.35
N THR A 401 -3.31 3.70 30.49
CA THR A 401 -4.70 3.57 30.02
C THR A 401 -4.83 3.67 28.50
N ALA A 402 -3.70 3.72 27.77
CA ALA A 402 -3.73 3.79 26.32
C ALA A 402 -4.30 2.50 25.72
N THR A 403 -5.22 2.66 24.77
CA THR A 403 -5.70 1.55 23.94
C THR A 403 -4.74 1.34 22.78
N ILE A 404 -4.16 0.15 22.68
CA ILE A 404 -3.24 -0.26 21.61
C ILE A 404 -4.05 -1.04 20.58
N LEU A 405 -4.06 -0.54 19.34
CA LEU A 405 -4.65 -1.22 18.20
C LEU A 405 -3.69 -2.30 17.72
N ASP A 406 -4.24 -3.51 17.59
CA ASP A 406 -3.60 -4.72 17.11
C ASP A 406 -2.19 -4.95 17.65
N ARG A 407 -2.03 -4.72 18.97
CA ARG A 407 -0.75 -4.90 19.69
C ARG A 407 0.43 -4.11 19.09
N GLY A 408 0.16 -3.05 18.31
CA GLY A 408 1.17 -2.25 17.62
C GLY A 408 1.67 -2.86 16.29
N GLY A 409 0.94 -3.82 15.72
CA GLY A 409 1.18 -4.37 14.38
C GLY A 409 0.95 -3.36 13.26
N CYS A 410 1.42 -3.70 12.05
CA CYS A 410 1.19 -2.90 10.84
C CYS A 410 -0.31 -2.94 10.48
N ILE A 411 -1.06 -1.94 10.94
CA ILE A 411 -2.50 -2.06 11.17
C ILE A 411 -3.33 -2.41 9.92
N ASN A 412 -2.90 -1.96 8.74
CA ASN A 412 -3.55 -2.30 7.49
C ASN A 412 -3.35 -3.75 7.07
N VAL A 413 -2.26 -4.40 7.47
CA VAL A 413 -1.95 -5.79 7.12
C VAL A 413 -2.48 -6.75 8.18
N THR A 414 -2.28 -6.40 9.45
CA THR A 414 -2.55 -7.32 10.56
C THR A 414 -4.01 -7.26 11.04
N ALA A 415 -4.70 -6.14 10.81
CA ALA A 415 -6.12 -5.97 11.16
C ALA A 415 -7.03 -5.65 9.96
N ALA A 416 -6.50 -5.70 8.74
CA ALA A 416 -7.25 -5.49 7.50
C ALA A 416 -6.61 -6.27 6.34
N GLU A 417 -7.11 -6.09 5.11
CA GLU A 417 -6.66 -6.83 3.93
C GLU A 417 -5.59 -6.05 3.13
N GLY A 418 -4.65 -5.40 3.84
CA GLY A 418 -3.52 -4.68 3.25
C GLY A 418 -3.92 -3.47 2.39
N ASN A 419 -3.05 -3.09 1.47
CA ASN A 419 -3.29 -1.96 0.58
C ASN A 419 -4.34 -2.27 -0.50
N PRO A 420 -5.07 -1.26 -1.01
CA PRO A 420 -6.09 -1.47 -2.04
C PRO A 420 -5.56 -2.20 -3.28
N ILE A 421 -6.40 -3.03 -3.90
CA ILE A 421 -6.02 -3.88 -5.05
C ILE A 421 -5.32 -3.07 -6.15
N GLU A 422 -5.85 -1.91 -6.52
CA GLU A 422 -5.33 -1.10 -7.64
C GLU A 422 -4.03 -0.36 -7.33
N ILE A 423 -3.67 -0.27 -6.05
CA ILE A 423 -2.34 0.21 -5.65
C ILE A 423 -1.34 -0.94 -5.84
N MET A 424 -1.68 -2.12 -5.33
CA MET A 424 -0.84 -3.30 -5.52
C MET A 424 -0.72 -3.71 -6.98
N ASP A 425 -1.74 -3.45 -7.80
CA ASP A 425 -1.66 -3.63 -9.25
C ASP A 425 -0.52 -2.82 -9.88
N LEU A 426 -0.29 -1.58 -9.42
CA LEU A 426 0.79 -0.74 -9.94
C LEU A 426 2.16 -1.17 -9.37
N SER A 427 2.22 -1.55 -8.09
CA SER A 427 3.45 -2.04 -7.48
C SER A 427 3.90 -3.37 -8.10
N PHE A 428 2.98 -4.31 -8.29
CA PHE A 428 3.27 -5.60 -8.91
C PHE A 428 3.51 -5.51 -10.41
N ALA A 429 2.88 -4.58 -11.13
CA ALA A 429 3.30 -4.24 -12.49
C ALA A 429 4.77 -3.75 -12.51
N THR A 430 5.18 -2.94 -11.53
CA THR A 430 6.58 -2.52 -11.40
C THR A 430 7.50 -3.70 -11.07
N GLN A 431 7.06 -4.65 -10.24
CA GLN A 431 7.78 -5.90 -9.99
C GLN A 431 7.99 -6.70 -11.27
N LEU A 432 6.94 -6.91 -12.08
CA LEU A 432 7.05 -7.63 -13.35
C LEU A 432 8.03 -6.95 -14.31
N ALA A 433 8.02 -5.62 -14.37
CA ALA A 433 8.98 -4.86 -15.16
C ALA A 433 10.43 -5.02 -14.63
N ALA A 434 10.61 -5.03 -13.31
CA ALA A 434 11.90 -5.28 -12.68
C ALA A 434 12.43 -6.69 -12.93
N ILE A 435 11.56 -7.71 -12.87
CA ILE A 435 11.89 -9.10 -13.23
C ILE A 435 12.33 -9.16 -14.70
N ALA A 436 11.59 -8.51 -15.60
CA ALA A 436 11.94 -8.47 -17.02
C ALA A 436 13.32 -7.84 -17.24
N GLU A 437 13.57 -6.68 -16.61
CA GLU A 437 14.84 -5.97 -16.69
C GLU A 437 15.99 -6.83 -16.16
N LEU A 438 15.80 -7.46 -15.01
CA LEU A 438 16.79 -8.33 -14.39
C LEU A 438 17.15 -9.52 -15.30
N VAL A 439 16.14 -10.17 -15.89
CA VAL A 439 16.32 -11.33 -16.79
C VAL A 439 16.99 -10.93 -18.10
N LEU A 440 16.59 -9.81 -18.69
CA LEU A 440 17.06 -9.36 -20.01
C LEU A 440 18.43 -8.70 -19.96
N THR A 441 18.74 -7.95 -18.90
CA THR A 441 19.97 -7.14 -18.83
C THR A 441 21.07 -7.80 -17.99
N ARG A 442 20.70 -8.66 -17.02
CA ARG A 442 21.63 -9.34 -16.10
C ARG A 442 22.68 -8.38 -15.52
N PRO A 443 22.25 -7.36 -14.75
CA PRO A 443 23.16 -6.36 -14.23
C PRO A 443 24.20 -6.98 -13.28
N GLY A 444 25.33 -6.31 -13.11
CA GLY A 444 26.37 -6.75 -12.18
C GLY A 444 25.90 -6.76 -10.72
N ILE A 445 26.64 -7.42 -9.83
CA ILE A 445 26.33 -7.46 -8.39
C ILE A 445 26.20 -6.03 -7.84
N GLY A 446 25.09 -5.73 -7.17
CA GLY A 446 24.78 -4.41 -6.64
C GLY A 446 23.27 -4.20 -6.50
N VAL A 447 22.89 -3.06 -5.94
CA VAL A 447 21.50 -2.59 -5.88
C VAL A 447 21.31 -1.57 -6.99
N HIS A 448 20.37 -1.83 -7.90
CA HIS A 448 20.12 -1.02 -9.10
C HIS A 448 18.70 -0.46 -9.06
N ALA A 449 18.51 0.77 -9.49
CA ALA A 449 17.17 1.31 -9.68
C ALA A 449 16.48 0.63 -10.88
N VAL A 450 15.16 0.56 -10.86
CA VAL A 450 14.36 0.24 -12.05
C VAL A 450 14.64 1.31 -13.11
N SER A 451 14.91 0.93 -14.36
CA SER A 451 15.20 1.91 -15.41
C SER A 451 14.03 2.86 -15.68
N ASP A 452 14.35 4.10 -16.07
CA ASP A 452 13.35 5.11 -16.45
C ASP A 452 12.42 4.62 -17.57
N ALA A 453 12.94 3.80 -18.49
CA ALA A 453 12.16 3.19 -19.57
C ALA A 453 11.14 2.18 -19.04
N ALA A 454 11.52 1.33 -18.09
CA ALA A 454 10.60 0.39 -17.45
C ALA A 454 9.53 1.12 -16.64
N VAL A 455 9.91 2.15 -15.86
CA VAL A 455 8.98 3.00 -15.12
C VAL A 455 7.99 3.70 -16.07
N ALA A 456 8.47 4.28 -17.18
CA ALA A 456 7.63 4.92 -18.17
C ALA A 456 6.66 3.94 -18.84
N HIS A 457 7.11 2.71 -19.11
CA HIS A 457 6.27 1.65 -19.67
C HIS A 457 5.14 1.27 -18.71
N VAL A 458 5.45 0.99 -17.44
CA VAL A 458 4.45 0.71 -16.41
C VAL A 458 3.43 1.84 -16.31
N GLY A 459 3.89 3.10 -16.28
CA GLY A 459 3.01 4.26 -16.23
C GLY A 459 2.10 4.39 -17.47
N ALA A 460 2.61 4.08 -18.67
CA ALA A 460 1.83 4.10 -19.89
C ALA A 460 0.75 3.02 -19.92
N VAL A 461 1.09 1.79 -19.52
CA VAL A 461 0.13 0.68 -19.41
C VAL A 461 -0.94 1.00 -18.36
N ALA A 462 -0.54 1.57 -17.22
CA ALA A 462 -1.48 2.00 -16.18
C ALA A 462 -2.43 3.10 -16.65
N ALA A 463 -1.92 4.11 -17.35
CA ALA A 463 -2.74 5.15 -17.94
C ALA A 463 -3.74 4.59 -18.95
N GLN A 464 -3.29 3.68 -19.83
CA GLN A 464 -4.14 3.02 -20.81
C GLN A 464 -5.23 2.16 -20.14
N ALA A 465 -4.88 1.34 -19.14
CA ALA A 465 -5.82 0.50 -18.41
C ALA A 465 -6.93 1.31 -17.74
N ARG A 466 -6.61 2.54 -17.30
CA ARG A 466 -7.54 3.49 -16.68
C ARG A 466 -8.25 4.42 -17.68
N GLY A 467 -8.00 4.27 -18.98
CA GLY A 467 -8.57 5.14 -20.02
C GLY A 467 -8.11 6.60 -19.94
N ILE A 468 -6.94 6.86 -19.35
CA ILE A 468 -6.37 8.21 -19.24
C ILE A 468 -5.78 8.62 -20.59
N VAL A 469 -6.30 9.70 -21.16
CA VAL A 469 -5.79 10.29 -22.39
C VAL A 469 -4.57 11.16 -22.06
N LEU A 470 -3.38 10.72 -22.47
CA LEU A 470 -2.14 11.46 -22.29
C LEU A 470 -1.96 12.53 -23.38
N SER A 471 -1.53 13.73 -22.99
CA SER A 471 -1.14 14.78 -23.92
C SER A 471 0.17 14.44 -24.63
N THR A 472 0.27 14.74 -25.92
CA THR A 472 1.53 14.65 -26.66
C THR A 472 2.38 15.90 -26.37
N PRO A 473 3.69 15.76 -26.07
CA PRO A 473 4.57 16.92 -25.96
C PRO A 473 4.57 17.73 -27.26
N ALA A 474 4.65 19.06 -27.17
CA ALA A 474 4.91 19.87 -28.34
C ALA A 474 6.25 19.44 -28.97
N THR A 475 6.30 19.29 -30.28
CA THR A 475 7.55 19.04 -31.00
C THR A 475 8.42 20.29 -30.91
N THR A 476 9.36 20.32 -29.98
CA THR A 476 10.51 21.23 -30.09
C THR A 476 11.42 20.69 -31.17
N ASP A 477 11.87 21.56 -32.09
CA ASP A 477 12.92 21.20 -33.06
C ASP A 477 14.08 20.57 -32.28
N ALA A 478 14.51 19.38 -32.69
CA ALA A 478 15.50 18.59 -31.95
C ALA A 478 16.82 19.37 -31.73
N ASP A 479 17.13 20.31 -32.63
CA ASP A 479 18.29 21.21 -32.53
C ASP A 479 18.16 22.24 -31.39
N ASP A 480 16.95 22.73 -31.08
CA ASP A 480 16.72 23.70 -30.00
C ASP A 480 16.69 23.03 -28.61
N ALA A 481 16.31 21.76 -28.54
CA ALA A 481 16.33 20.98 -27.29
C ALA A 481 17.73 20.47 -26.91
N ALA A 482 18.61 20.28 -27.89
CA ALA A 482 20.00 19.86 -27.68
C ALA A 482 20.96 21.02 -27.38
N ASP A 483 20.58 22.26 -27.70
CA ASP A 483 21.38 23.45 -27.39
C ASP A 483 21.25 23.82 -25.90
N TRP A 484 22.23 23.39 -25.10
CA TRP A 484 22.32 23.75 -23.67
C TRP A 484 22.48 25.25 -23.43
N ARG A 485 22.81 26.04 -24.46
CA ARG A 485 22.97 27.49 -24.33
C ARG A 485 21.61 28.12 -24.14
N SER A 486 21.52 28.95 -23.11
CA SER A 486 20.31 29.71 -22.83
C SER A 486 19.89 30.54 -24.05
N PRO A 487 18.66 30.33 -24.59
CA PRO A 487 18.12 31.18 -25.64
C PRO A 487 18.09 32.65 -25.23
N ARG A 488 18.02 32.93 -23.91
CA ARG A 488 18.05 34.29 -23.33
C ARG A 488 19.37 35.02 -23.57
N TYR A 489 20.47 34.31 -23.82
CA TYR A 489 21.81 34.90 -24.00
C TYR A 489 22.46 34.58 -25.36
N ARG A 490 21.73 33.98 -26.32
CA ARG A 490 22.25 33.79 -27.67
C ARG A 490 22.52 35.16 -28.29
N ARG A 491 23.77 35.41 -28.70
CA ARG A 491 24.07 36.58 -29.54
C ARG A 491 23.41 36.32 -30.89
N HIS A 492 22.47 37.18 -31.30
CA HIS A 492 22.06 37.23 -32.69
C HIS A 492 23.33 37.54 -33.50
N GLU A 493 23.80 36.57 -34.29
CA GLU A 493 24.77 36.86 -35.32
C GLU A 493 24.09 37.84 -36.27
N ALA A 494 24.52 39.11 -36.21
CA ALA A 494 24.15 40.10 -37.20
C ALA A 494 24.65 39.57 -38.54
N GLY A 495 23.72 39.23 -39.44
CA GLY A 495 24.01 38.59 -40.72
C GLY A 495 25.14 39.31 -41.47
N SER A 496 26.08 38.51 -41.96
CA SER A 496 27.08 38.89 -42.96
C SER A 496 26.55 38.71 -44.37
#